data_AF-A0A7G8IZZ0-F1
#
_entry.id   AF-A0A7G8IZZ0-F1
#
_cell.length_a   1.000
_cell.length_b   1.000
_cell.length_c   1.000
_cell.angle_alpha   90.00
_cell.angle_beta   90.00
_cell.angle_gamma   90.00
#
_symmetry.space_group_name_H-M   'P 1'
#
loop_
_entity.id
_entity.type
_entity.pdbx_description
1 polymer ?
#
loop_
_entity_poly.entity_id
_entity_poly.type
_entity_poly.pdbx_seq_one_letter_code
_entity_poly.pdbx_strand_id
1 'polypeptide(L)'
;MALTAVMTAALTSACQKRADTQPSTNISRDAQISELQNRVDQLERRVSKNMPGSDDRGERVPPGPIKSITFRSGTADDRLRIYWENGKVSSLPCTLEQGTWACG
;
A
#
# COMPACT_ATOMS: atom_id res chain seq x y z
N MET A 1 -38.46 79.26 -8.31
CA MET A 1 -37.35 79.17 -7.34
C MET A 1 -36.40 78.08 -7.83
N ALA A 2 -35.10 78.39 -7.91
CA ALA A 2 -33.91 77.54 -8.15
C ALA A 2 -33.82 76.79 -9.52
N LEU A 3 -32.92 77.08 -10.49
CA LEU A 3 -31.43 76.96 -10.52
C LEU A 3 -30.98 75.56 -10.00
N THR A 4 -30.28 74.67 -10.73
CA THR A 4 -29.12 74.85 -11.62
C THR A 4 -28.85 73.54 -12.38
N ALA A 5 -28.29 73.65 -13.59
CA ALA A 5 -27.74 72.56 -14.40
C ALA A 5 -26.33 72.15 -13.94
N VAL A 6 -25.93 70.87 -14.11
CA VAL A 6 -24.55 70.46 -14.40
C VAL A 6 -24.56 69.17 -15.23
N MET A 7 -24.06 69.26 -16.47
CA MET A 7 -23.57 68.12 -17.24
C MET A 7 -22.22 67.67 -16.68
N THR A 8 -22.01 66.37 -16.54
CA THR A 8 -20.66 65.79 -16.53
C THR A 8 -20.65 64.52 -17.39
N ALA A 9 -20.12 64.68 -18.59
CA ALA A 9 -19.67 63.59 -19.44
C ALA A 9 -18.43 62.94 -18.78
N ALA A 10 -18.44 61.61 -18.63
CA ALA A 10 -17.25 60.85 -18.31
C ALA A 10 -17.00 59.82 -19.43
N LEU A 11 -15.78 59.93 -19.97
CA LEU A 11 -15.24 59.31 -21.16
C LEU A 11 -15.14 57.78 -21.09
N THR A 12 -15.13 57.20 -22.28
CA THR A 12 -14.77 55.84 -22.66
C THR A 12 -13.50 55.29 -22.00
N SER A 13 -13.53 54.02 -21.61
CA SER A 13 -12.36 53.13 -21.67
C SER A 13 -12.84 51.71 -22.01
N ALA A 14 -12.56 51.32 -23.25
CA ALA A 14 -12.55 49.94 -23.68
C ALA A 14 -11.28 49.24 -23.15
N CYS A 15 -11.32 47.89 -23.14
CA CYS A 15 -10.24 46.94 -22.89
C CYS A 15 -9.97 46.55 -21.43
N GLN A 16 -10.39 45.34 -21.06
CA GLN A 16 -9.48 44.19 -21.16
C GLN A 16 -10.26 42.89 -20.94
N LYS A 17 -10.15 41.98 -21.91
CA LYS A 17 -10.39 40.55 -21.71
C LYS A 17 -9.57 40.12 -20.50
N ARG A 18 -10.21 39.79 -19.38
CA ARG A 18 -9.61 38.87 -18.43
C ARG A 18 -9.63 37.51 -19.12
N ALA A 19 -8.55 37.21 -19.82
CA ALA A 19 -8.10 35.84 -19.88
C ALA A 19 -7.87 35.47 -18.41
N ASP A 20 -8.79 34.70 -17.84
CA ASP A 20 -8.45 33.87 -16.70
C ASP A 20 -7.32 32.97 -17.19
N THR A 21 -6.10 33.44 -16.96
CA THR A 21 -4.91 32.60 -16.89
C THR A 21 -5.19 31.61 -15.78
N GLN A 22 -5.81 30.49 -16.15
CA GLN A 22 -5.96 29.33 -15.30
C GLN A 22 -4.58 29.03 -14.71
N PRO A 23 -4.37 29.18 -13.39
CA PRO A 23 -3.11 28.82 -12.78
C PRO A 23 -2.89 27.34 -13.06
N SER A 24 -1.70 27.03 -13.55
CA SER A 24 -1.24 25.72 -13.97
C SER A 24 -1.46 24.65 -12.90
N THR A 25 -2.62 23.98 -12.95
CA THR A 25 -2.98 22.85 -12.09
C THR A 25 -2.02 21.68 -12.23
N ASN A 26 -1.24 21.61 -13.33
CA ASN A 26 -0.23 20.56 -13.54
C ASN A 26 0.93 20.66 -12.55
N ILE A 27 1.47 21.86 -12.29
CA ILE A 27 2.59 22.04 -11.35
C ILE A 27 2.18 21.59 -9.94
N SER A 28 0.92 21.85 -9.55
CA SER A 28 0.37 21.42 -8.26
C SER A 28 0.18 19.90 -8.19
N ARG A 29 -0.20 19.23 -9.28
CA ARG A 29 -0.31 17.76 -9.31
C ARG A 29 1.05 17.09 -9.27
N ASP A 30 2.02 17.58 -10.01
CA ASP A 30 3.37 17.02 -10.04
C ASP A 30 4.06 17.14 -8.68
N ALA A 31 3.87 18.28 -8.00
CA ALA A 31 4.31 18.46 -6.61
C ALA A 31 3.64 17.48 -5.64
N GLN A 32 2.33 17.26 -5.78
CA GLN A 32 1.59 16.28 -4.95
C GLN A 32 2.04 14.84 -5.22
N ILE A 33 2.31 14.48 -6.48
CA ILE A 33 2.80 13.16 -6.86
C ILE A 33 4.20 12.93 -6.28
N SER A 34 5.09 13.92 -6.40
CA SER A 34 6.44 13.85 -5.84
C SER A 34 6.43 13.71 -4.31
N GLU A 35 5.52 14.41 -3.63
CA GLU A 35 5.33 14.26 -2.19
C GLU A 35 4.86 12.85 -1.81
N LEU A 36 3.91 12.29 -2.57
CA LEU A 36 3.41 10.93 -2.34
C LEU A 36 4.51 9.88 -2.57
N GLN A 37 5.30 9.99 -3.64
CA GLN A 37 6.43 9.12 -3.91
C GLN A 37 7.45 9.13 -2.76
N ASN A 38 7.81 10.33 -2.28
CA ASN A 38 8.72 10.46 -1.13
C ASN A 38 8.18 9.80 0.14
N ARG A 39 6.87 9.89 0.38
CA ARG A 39 6.21 9.23 1.53
C ARG A 39 6.25 7.70 1.40
N VAL A 40 6.01 7.18 0.19
CA VAL A 40 6.10 5.73 -0.11
C VAL A 40 7.52 5.23 0.13
N ASP A 41 8.54 5.89 -0.45
CA ASP A 41 9.94 5.49 -0.27
C ASP A 41 10.36 5.51 1.21
N GLN A 42 9.88 6.48 1.98
CA GLN A 42 10.11 6.54 3.42
C GLN A 42 9.36 5.44 4.19
N LEU A 43 8.17 5.06 3.77
CA LEU A 43 7.43 3.93 4.34
C LEU A 43 8.16 2.62 4.05
N GLU A 44 8.56 2.38 2.81
CA GLU A 44 9.32 1.20 2.40
C GLU A 44 10.62 1.07 3.19
N ARG A 45 11.41 2.14 3.30
CA ARG A 45 12.64 2.12 4.12
C ARG A 45 12.37 1.84 5.59
N ARG A 46 11.29 2.39 6.15
CA ARG A 46 10.91 2.14 7.56
C ARG A 46 10.44 0.72 7.77
N VAL A 47 9.65 0.17 6.84
CA VAL A 47 9.24 -1.23 6.87
C VAL A 47 10.47 -2.13 6.77
N SER A 48 11.35 -1.91 5.79
CA SER A 48 12.58 -2.69 5.63
C SER A 48 13.54 -2.60 6.83
N LYS A 49 13.58 -1.46 7.52
CA LYS A 49 14.43 -1.25 8.72
C LYS A 49 13.82 -1.83 10.00
N ASN A 50 12.50 -1.76 10.14
CA ASN A 50 11.77 -2.25 11.32
C ASN A 50 11.27 -3.67 11.16
N MET A 51 11.42 -4.27 9.97
CA MET A 51 11.26 -5.70 9.81
C MET A 51 12.51 -6.33 10.40
N PRO A 52 12.43 -6.96 11.59
CA PRO A 52 13.54 -7.77 12.06
C PRO A 52 13.82 -8.79 10.95
N GLY A 53 15.10 -8.97 10.60
CA GLY A 53 15.49 -10.17 9.87
C GLY A 53 14.84 -11.33 10.62
N SER A 54 13.98 -12.06 9.92
CA SER A 54 13.19 -13.15 10.48
C SER A 54 14.13 -14.24 10.99
N ASP A 55 14.69 -14.06 12.18
CA ASP A 55 15.14 -15.12 13.08
C ASP A 55 13.91 -15.70 13.79
N ASP A 56 12.81 -15.86 13.03
CA ASP A 56 11.74 -16.75 13.42
C ASP A 56 12.30 -18.16 13.27
N ARG A 57 12.85 -18.65 14.37
CA ARG A 57 13.08 -20.09 14.60
C ARG A 57 11.75 -20.86 14.64
N GLY A 58 10.61 -20.21 14.38
CA GLY A 58 9.45 -20.81 13.76
C GLY A 58 9.66 -20.93 12.26
N GLU A 59 9.90 -22.15 11.82
CA GLU A 59 9.87 -22.69 10.46
C GLU A 59 8.51 -22.46 9.77
N ARG A 60 8.01 -21.23 9.74
CA ARG A 60 6.61 -20.89 9.50
C ARG A 60 6.30 -20.74 8.01
N VAL A 61 6.64 -21.78 7.25
CA VAL A 61 6.31 -21.92 5.82
C VAL A 61 7.30 -21.15 4.91
N PRO A 62 8.27 -21.85 4.29
CA PRO A 62 9.08 -21.32 3.20
C PRO A 62 8.19 -20.61 2.15
N PRO A 63 8.57 -19.42 1.67
CA PRO A 63 7.74 -18.59 0.78
C PRO A 63 7.65 -19.11 -0.67
N GLY A 64 7.86 -20.41 -0.88
CA GLY A 64 7.94 -21.02 -2.21
C GLY A 64 6.72 -21.88 -2.55
N PRO A 65 6.55 -22.27 -3.82
CA PRO A 65 5.56 -23.27 -4.20
C PRO A 65 5.76 -24.58 -3.44
N ILE A 66 4.64 -25.23 -3.10
CA ILE A 66 4.63 -26.56 -2.51
C ILE A 66 4.91 -27.57 -3.62
N LYS A 67 5.89 -28.44 -3.40
CA LYS A 67 6.20 -29.57 -4.27
C LYS A 67 5.29 -30.76 -3.99
N SER A 68 5.18 -31.14 -2.72
CA SER A 68 4.33 -32.25 -2.28
C SER A 68 4.03 -32.16 -0.78
N ILE A 69 2.98 -32.87 -0.36
CA ILE A 69 2.54 -32.95 1.04
C ILE A 69 2.33 -34.43 1.39
N THR A 70 2.82 -34.84 2.56
CA THR A 70 2.58 -36.18 3.11
C THR A 70 1.96 -36.07 4.48
N PHE A 71 0.83 -36.75 4.67
CA PHE A 71 0.17 -36.87 5.96
C PHE A 71 0.32 -38.29 6.52
N ARG A 72 0.85 -38.41 7.74
CA ARG A 72 0.98 -39.67 8.47
C ARG A 72 0.04 -39.62 9.67
N SER A 73 -0.92 -40.54 9.69
CA SER A 73 -1.89 -40.70 10.78
C SER A 73 -1.91 -42.13 11.30
N GLY A 74 -2.46 -42.34 12.49
CA GLY A 74 -2.61 -43.65 13.10
C GLY A 74 -1.35 -44.16 13.80
N THR A 75 -0.45 -43.25 14.15
CA THR A 75 0.80 -43.53 14.88
C THR A 75 0.84 -42.74 16.19
N ALA A 76 1.84 -43.00 17.04
CA ALA A 76 2.05 -42.20 18.25
C ALA A 76 2.54 -40.76 17.96
N ASP A 77 2.98 -40.48 16.73
CA ASP A 77 3.51 -39.19 16.28
C ASP A 77 2.92 -38.87 14.89
N ASP A 78 1.65 -38.46 14.90
CA ASP A 78 0.95 -38.06 13.69
C ASP A 78 1.48 -36.72 13.18
N ARG A 79 1.79 -36.64 11.88
CA ARG A 79 2.52 -35.51 11.31
C ARG A 79 2.12 -35.17 9.89
N LEU A 80 2.16 -33.88 9.60
CA LEU A 80 2.08 -33.31 8.27
C LEU A 80 3.47 -32.84 7.83
N ARG A 81 3.99 -33.43 6.75
CA ARG A 81 5.24 -33.01 6.13
C ARG A 81 4.96 -32.27 4.83
N ILE A 82 5.53 -31.09 4.68
CA ILE A 82 5.42 -30.27 3.47
C ILE A 82 6.81 -30.19 2.83
N TYR A 83 6.91 -30.61 1.58
CA TYR A 83 8.10 -30.51 0.76
C TYR A 83 7.97 -29.30 -0.14
N TRP A 84 8.95 -28.42 -0.08
CA TRP A 84 8.98 -27.17 -0.85
C TRP A 84 9.81 -27.33 -2.13
N GLU A 85 9.52 -26.56 -3.18
CA GLU A 85 10.30 -26.58 -4.42
C GLU A 85 11.78 -26.19 -4.21
N ASN A 86 12.06 -25.36 -3.20
CA ASN A 86 13.42 -24.99 -2.81
C ASN A 86 14.17 -26.07 -2.00
N GLY A 87 13.58 -27.26 -1.83
CA GLY A 87 14.17 -28.38 -1.09
C GLY A 87 14.03 -28.31 0.43
N LYS A 88 13.45 -27.25 0.99
CA LYS A 88 13.11 -27.21 2.43
C LYS A 88 12.02 -28.23 2.75
N VAL A 89 11.94 -28.61 4.03
CA VAL A 89 10.90 -29.52 4.53
C VAL A 89 10.32 -28.95 5.83
N SER A 90 9.02 -28.71 5.87
CA SER A 90 8.31 -28.39 7.13
C SER A 90 7.71 -29.67 7.70
N SER A 91 7.87 -29.90 9.00
CA SER A 91 7.42 -31.13 9.65
C SER A 91 6.57 -30.79 10.88
N LEU A 92 5.25 -30.71 10.68
CA LEU A 92 4.29 -30.23 11.67
C LEU A 92 3.70 -31.41 12.45
N PRO A 93 3.75 -31.40 13.80
CA PRO A 93 3.00 -32.34 14.61
C PRO A 93 1.50 -32.09 14.44
N CYS A 94 0.70 -33.16 14.49
CA CYS A 94 -0.75 -33.08 14.33
C CYS A 94 -1.46 -33.71 15.53
N THR A 95 -2.55 -33.08 15.95
CA THR A 95 -3.50 -33.61 16.93
C THR A 95 -4.87 -33.77 16.29
N LEU A 96 -5.62 -34.78 16.74
CA LEU A 96 -7.01 -34.98 16.32
C LEU A 96 -7.94 -34.31 17.32
N GLU A 97 -8.55 -33.19 16.94
CA GLU A 97 -9.45 -32.40 17.77
C GLU A 97 -10.84 -32.41 17.17
N GLN A 98 -11.81 -33.04 17.86
CA GLN A 98 -13.22 -33.06 17.43
C GLN A 98 -13.41 -33.59 15.99
N GLY A 99 -12.58 -34.55 15.56
CA GLY A 99 -12.62 -35.11 14.21
C GLY A 99 -11.89 -34.29 13.14
N THR A 100 -11.22 -33.19 13.52
CA THR A 100 -10.39 -32.37 12.63
C THR A 100 -8.93 -32.48 13.03
N TRP A 101 -8.03 -32.60 12.03
CA TRP A 101 -6.59 -32.59 12.27
C TRP A 101 -6.08 -31.15 12.39
N ALA A 102 -5.56 -30.79 13.56
CA ALA A 102 -4.86 -29.53 13.79
C ALA A 102 -3.35 -29.81 13.71
N CYS A 103 -2.65 -29.19 12.76
CA CYS A 103 -1.21 -29.37 12.56
C CYS A 103 -0.48 -28.03 12.64
N GLY A 104 0.52 -27.91 13.51
CA GLY A 104 1.20 -26.63 13.75
C GLY A 104 2.42 -26.72 14.63
#